data_AF-A0A7V6GBX7-F1
#
_entry.id   AF-A0A7V6GBX7-F1
#
_cell.length_a   1.000
_cell.length_b   1.000
_cell.length_c   1.000
_cell.angle_alpha   90.00
_cell.angle_beta   90.00
_cell.angle_gamma   90.00
#
_symmetry.space_group_name_H-M   'P 1'
#
loop_
_entity.id
_entity.type
_entity.pdbx_description
1 polymer ?
#
loop_
_entity_poly.entity_id
_entity_poly.type
_entity_poly.pdbx_seq_one_letter_code
_entity_poly.pdbx_strand_id
1 'polypeptide(L)'
;MGSIIRSMGNFFSTIVQRFLPDAFIFCLLLTFVAMLGGVVLGGKTPLEIFGYWGNGFWGMLTFSMQSSMALMTGYALSSAPLFRRGLSKVASLPKNFGQAVLLASAGSFIIWYIHWGVGAVATGLLCVEITRQMAKKGVKIHYPLLVAASYLGSGTWHAGISGASQLLVATENHFLVDLIGVIPVSQTIFHPMNIVISLLQLIIIPIVTYFMIPDEK
;
A
#
# COMPACT_ATOMS: atom_id res chain seq x y z
N MET A 1 -30.36 3.50 -2.01
CA MET A 1 -29.00 3.50 -2.57
C MET A 1 -28.06 2.47 -1.89
N GLY A 2 -28.02 2.35 -0.56
CA GLY A 2 -27.04 1.49 0.14
C GLY A 2 -27.15 -0.03 -0.09
N SER A 3 -28.32 -0.53 -0.52
CA SER A 3 -28.54 -1.97 -0.79
C SER A 3 -27.70 -2.50 -1.97
N ILE A 4 -27.63 -1.75 -3.07
CA ILE A 4 -26.94 -2.18 -4.29
C ILE A 4 -25.42 -2.20 -4.09
N ILE A 5 -24.85 -1.14 -3.51
CA ILE A 5 -23.40 -1.04 -3.24
C ILE A 5 -22.97 -2.16 -2.29
N ARG A 6 -23.76 -2.43 -1.24
CA ARG A 6 -23.48 -3.53 -0.30
C ARG A 6 -23.59 -4.89 -0.98
N SER A 7 -24.58 -5.09 -1.84
CA SER A 7 -24.75 -6.33 -2.60
C SER A 7 -23.58 -6.57 -3.56
N MET A 8 -23.14 -5.52 -4.28
CA MET A 8 -21.98 -5.58 -5.16
C MET A 8 -20.70 -5.89 -4.36
N GLY A 9 -20.49 -5.21 -3.24
CA GLY A 9 -19.36 -5.48 -2.34
C GLY A 9 -19.31 -6.94 -1.89
N ASN A 10 -20.44 -7.47 -1.41
CA ASN A 10 -20.55 -8.87 -0.99
C ASN A 10 -20.29 -9.85 -2.12
N PHE A 11 -20.78 -9.57 -3.34
CA PHE A 11 -20.54 -10.40 -4.51
C PHE A 11 -19.05 -10.48 -4.85
N PHE A 12 -18.37 -9.33 -5.00
CA PHE A 12 -16.94 -9.29 -5.29
C PHE A 12 -16.11 -9.92 -4.16
N SER A 13 -16.45 -9.66 -2.89
CA SER A 13 -15.78 -10.29 -1.76
C SER A 13 -15.91 -11.81 -1.79
N THR A 14 -17.09 -12.34 -2.14
CA THR A 14 -17.33 -13.79 -2.24
C THR A 14 -16.47 -14.43 -3.34
N ILE A 15 -16.36 -13.76 -4.49
CA ILE A 15 -15.50 -14.22 -5.60
C ILE A 15 -14.04 -14.23 -5.17
N VAL A 16 -13.55 -13.11 -4.63
CA VAL A 16 -12.14 -12.99 -4.22
C VAL A 16 -11.79 -14.03 -3.15
N GLN A 17 -12.62 -14.21 -2.12
CA GLN A 17 -12.37 -15.20 -1.08
C GLN A 17 -12.35 -16.65 -1.62
N ARG A 18 -13.09 -16.95 -2.69
CA ARG A 18 -13.18 -18.30 -3.26
C ARG A 18 -12.12 -18.59 -4.32
N PHE A 19 -11.69 -17.58 -5.08
CA PHE A 19 -10.89 -17.75 -6.29
C PHE A 19 -9.57 -17.00 -6.29
N LEU A 20 -9.22 -16.21 -5.27
CA LEU A 20 -7.91 -15.56 -5.20
C LEU A 20 -6.89 -16.61 -4.72
N PRO A 21 -6.07 -17.23 -5.61
CA PRO A 21 -4.99 -18.09 -5.17
C PRO A 21 -3.94 -17.27 -4.43
N ASP A 22 -3.08 -17.98 -3.72
CA ASP A 22 -1.93 -17.38 -3.07
C ASP A 22 -1.09 -16.54 -4.05
N ALA A 23 -0.56 -15.41 -3.58
CA ALA A 23 0.21 -14.48 -4.42
C ALA A 23 1.40 -15.16 -5.11
N PHE A 24 2.00 -16.17 -4.48
CA PHE A 24 3.06 -16.98 -5.07
C PHE A 24 2.58 -17.80 -6.27
N ILE A 25 1.37 -18.38 -6.20
CA ILE A 25 0.78 -19.13 -7.30
C ILE A 25 0.54 -18.20 -8.50
N PHE A 26 0.03 -16.99 -8.27
CA PHE A 26 -0.11 -15.98 -9.33
C PHE A 26 1.23 -15.64 -9.98
N CYS A 27 2.29 -15.44 -9.18
CA CYS A 27 3.63 -15.16 -9.69
C CYS A 27 4.16 -16.29 -10.58
N LEU A 28 4.01 -17.55 -10.15
CA LEU A 28 4.39 -18.72 -10.95
C LEU A 28 3.59 -18.81 -12.24
N LEU A 29 2.26 -18.63 -12.18
CA LEU A 29 1.41 -18.68 -13.36
C LEU A 29 1.79 -17.60 -14.37
N LEU A 30 1.98 -16.35 -13.92
CA LEU A 30 2.42 -15.26 -14.78
C LEU A 30 3.81 -15.51 -15.36
N THR A 31 4.70 -16.15 -14.61
CA THR A 31 6.01 -16.59 -15.11
C THR A 31 5.85 -17.55 -16.28
N PHE A 32 5.05 -18.61 -16.13
CA PHE A 32 4.80 -19.56 -17.23
C PHE A 32 4.11 -18.91 -18.43
N VAL A 33 3.15 -18.02 -18.20
CA VAL A 33 2.49 -17.26 -19.27
C VAL A 33 3.50 -16.39 -20.01
N ALA A 34 4.36 -15.66 -19.31
CA ALA A 34 5.40 -14.83 -19.91
C ALA A 34 6.42 -15.69 -20.69
N MET A 35 6.83 -16.84 -20.15
CA MET A 35 7.73 -17.76 -20.83
C MET A 35 7.11 -18.32 -22.11
N LEU A 36 5.85 -18.76 -22.05
CA LEU A 36 5.12 -19.25 -23.21
C LEU A 36 4.93 -18.15 -24.26
N GLY A 37 4.58 -16.93 -23.84
CA GLY A 37 4.49 -15.77 -24.72
C GLY A 37 5.82 -15.44 -25.40
N GLY A 38 6.93 -15.55 -24.68
CA GLY A 38 8.27 -15.38 -25.24
C GLY A 38 8.61 -16.38 -26.34
N VAL A 39 8.15 -17.63 -26.20
CA VAL A 39 8.32 -18.67 -27.23
C VAL A 39 7.37 -18.46 -28.41
N VAL A 40 6.07 -18.36 -28.13
CA VAL A 40 5.02 -18.35 -29.17
C VAL A 40 4.97 -17.03 -29.94
N LEU A 41 5.06 -15.90 -29.23
CA LEU A 41 4.95 -14.56 -29.82
C LEU A 41 6.31 -13.93 -30.08
N GLY A 42 7.28 -14.17 -29.19
CA GLY A 42 8.63 -13.60 -29.28
C GLY A 42 9.57 -14.36 -30.21
N GLY A 43 9.18 -15.55 -30.68
CA GLY A 43 10.00 -16.39 -31.58
C GLY A 43 11.30 -16.88 -30.94
N LYS A 44 11.39 -16.89 -29.62
CA LYS A 44 12.57 -17.34 -28.87
C LYS A 44 12.51 -18.82 -28.58
N THR A 45 13.66 -19.48 -28.52
CA THR A 45 13.72 -20.88 -28.10
C THR A 45 13.43 -21.00 -26.60
N PRO A 46 12.89 -22.13 -26.12
CA PRO A 46 12.69 -22.36 -24.69
C PRO A 46 13.97 -22.14 -23.87
N LEU A 47 15.13 -22.56 -24.40
CA LEU A 47 16.42 -22.39 -23.73
C LEU A 47 16.80 -20.92 -23.54
N GLU A 48 16.60 -20.08 -24.56
CA GLU A 48 16.82 -18.63 -24.44
C GLU A 48 15.91 -18.00 -23.39
N ILE A 49 14.62 -18.37 -23.38
CA ILE A 49 13.65 -17.89 -22.40
C ILE A 49 14.04 -18.28 -20.98
N PHE A 50 14.49 -19.52 -20.75
CA PHE A 50 15.04 -19.94 -19.46
C PHE A 50 16.26 -19.11 -19.06
N GLY A 51 17.15 -18.80 -20.01
CA GLY A 51 18.29 -17.90 -19.80
C GLY A 51 17.86 -16.49 -19.38
N TYR A 52 16.88 -15.90 -20.06
CA TYR A 52 16.34 -14.57 -19.72
C TYR A 52 15.69 -14.55 -18.35
N TRP A 53 14.89 -15.57 -18.02
CA TRP A 53 14.26 -15.69 -16.71
C TRP A 53 15.30 -15.79 -15.59
N GLY A 54 16.30 -16.66 -15.76
CA GLY A 54 17.37 -16.85 -14.78
C GLY A 54 18.19 -15.57 -14.57
N ASN A 55 18.65 -14.94 -15.66
CA ASN A 55 19.41 -13.70 -15.59
C ASN A 55 18.59 -12.55 -14.96
N GLY A 56 17.31 -12.45 -15.30
CA GLY A 56 16.40 -11.46 -14.71
C GLY A 56 16.19 -11.67 -13.21
N PHE A 57 16.03 -12.93 -12.77
CA PHE A 57 15.92 -13.27 -11.36
C PHE A 57 17.15 -12.82 -10.56
N TRP A 58 18.35 -13.15 -11.04
CA TRP A 58 19.59 -12.77 -10.37
C TRP A 58 19.85 -11.26 -10.41
N GLY A 59 19.46 -10.57 -11.49
CA GLY A 59 19.55 -9.11 -11.59
C GLY A 59 18.67 -8.35 -10.61
N MET A 60 17.59 -8.99 -10.10
CA MET A 60 16.63 -8.38 -9.18
C MET A 60 16.94 -8.64 -7.70
N LEU A 61 18.02 -9.38 -7.37
CA LEU A 61 18.34 -9.72 -5.99
C LEU A 61 18.56 -8.50 -5.10
N THR A 62 19.36 -7.54 -5.56
CA THR A 62 19.65 -6.32 -4.77
C THR A 62 18.37 -5.56 -4.46
N PHE A 63 17.51 -5.36 -5.46
CA PHE A 63 16.21 -4.72 -5.28
C PHE A 63 15.30 -5.50 -4.31
N SER A 64 15.29 -6.83 -4.43
CA SER A 64 14.49 -7.70 -3.57
C SER A 64 14.97 -7.65 -2.11
N MET A 65 16.29 -7.63 -1.89
CA MET A 65 16.89 -7.48 -0.56
C MET A 65 16.59 -6.11 0.04
N GLN A 66 16.72 -5.03 -0.74
CA GLN A 66 16.36 -3.68 -0.32
C GLN A 66 14.88 -3.59 0.09
N SER A 67 13.99 -4.17 -0.71
CA SER A 67 12.55 -4.20 -0.42
C SER A 67 12.24 -5.01 0.85
N SER A 68 12.90 -6.15 1.02
CA SER A 68 12.79 -6.98 2.24
C SER A 68 13.28 -6.22 3.49
N MET A 69 14.43 -5.55 3.39
CA MET A 69 14.97 -4.72 4.46
C MET A 69 14.05 -3.54 4.80
N ALA A 70 13.47 -2.87 3.81
CA ALA A 70 12.54 -1.77 4.02
C ALA A 70 11.29 -2.22 4.80
N LEU A 71 10.77 -3.41 4.52
CA LEU A 71 9.65 -3.97 5.27
C LEU A 71 10.05 -4.40 6.69
N MET A 72 11.19 -5.12 6.84
CA MET A 72 11.68 -5.57 8.15
C MET A 72 12.01 -4.39 9.08
N THR A 73 12.71 -3.38 8.57
CA THR A 73 13.05 -2.18 9.34
C THR A 73 11.80 -1.34 9.60
N GLY A 74 10.87 -1.27 8.65
CA GLY A 74 9.56 -0.66 8.85
C GLY A 74 8.77 -1.31 9.98
N TYR A 75 8.76 -2.64 10.05
CA TYR A 75 8.18 -3.39 11.15
C TYR A 75 8.89 -3.13 12.49
N ALA A 76 10.22 -3.16 12.50
CA ALA A 76 11.03 -2.93 13.70
C ALA A 76 10.78 -1.52 14.27
N LEU A 77 10.78 -0.49 13.41
CA LEU A 77 10.47 0.89 13.79
C LEU A 77 9.04 1.02 14.31
N SER A 78 8.06 0.44 13.61
CA SER A 78 6.65 0.46 14.02
C SER A 78 6.42 -0.19 15.38
N SER A 79 7.24 -1.20 15.70
CA SER A 79 7.17 -1.95 16.96
C SER A 79 7.94 -1.28 18.09
N ALA A 80 8.80 -0.32 17.80
CA ALA A 80 9.63 0.34 18.81
C ALA A 80 8.76 1.07 19.87
N PRO A 81 9.14 1.02 21.17
CA PRO A 81 8.35 1.64 22.23
C PRO A 81 8.09 3.13 22.02
N LEU A 82 9.07 3.87 21.49
CA LEU A 82 8.93 5.30 21.21
C LEU A 82 7.87 5.57 20.13
N PHE A 83 7.90 4.80 19.04
CA PHE A 83 6.95 4.93 17.95
C PHE A 83 5.52 4.58 18.42
N ARG A 84 5.37 3.48 19.17
CA ARG A 84 4.07 3.10 19.76
C ARG A 84 3.53 4.16 20.72
N ARG A 85 4.38 4.78 21.54
CA ARG A 85 3.98 5.91 22.42
C ARG A 85 3.51 7.11 21.58
N GLY A 86 4.22 7.44 20.50
CA GLY A 86 3.83 8.47 19.55
C GLY A 86 2.45 8.18 18.92
N LEU A 87 2.26 6.98 18.39
CA LEU A 87 0.97 6.54 17.83
C LEU A 87 -0.15 6.64 18.87
N SER A 88 0.07 6.17 20.10
CA SER A 88 -0.97 6.22 21.15
C SER A 88 -1.32 7.66 21.53
N LYS A 89 -0.35 8.58 21.56
CA LYS A 89 -0.57 10.01 21.80
C LYS A 89 -1.37 10.65 20.67
N VAL A 90 -1.07 10.31 19.41
CA VAL A 90 -1.84 10.80 18.26
C VAL A 90 -3.25 10.22 18.27
N ALA A 91 -3.39 8.92 18.57
CA ALA A 91 -4.66 8.22 18.67
C ALA A 91 -5.57 8.73 19.81
N SER A 92 -5.02 9.47 20.78
CA SER A 92 -5.81 10.08 21.86
C SER A 92 -6.39 11.46 21.49
N LEU A 93 -6.05 12.02 20.33
CA LEU A 93 -6.57 13.32 19.88
C LEU A 93 -8.07 13.33 19.54
N PRO A 94 -8.64 12.31 18.85
CA PRO A 94 -10.05 12.33 18.48
C PRO A 94 -10.97 12.35 19.70
N LYS A 95 -12.08 13.08 19.64
CA LYS A 95 -13.08 13.17 20.71
C LYS A 95 -14.36 12.40 20.40
N ASN A 96 -14.58 12.08 19.12
CA ASN A 96 -15.73 11.34 18.63
C ASN A 96 -15.31 10.41 17.48
N PHE A 97 -16.23 9.55 17.04
CA PHE A 97 -15.94 8.55 16.01
C PHE A 97 -15.60 9.18 14.65
N GLY A 98 -16.24 10.29 14.28
CA GLY A 98 -15.93 11.00 13.04
C GLY A 98 -14.48 11.51 12.97
N GLN A 99 -14.00 12.10 14.06
CA GLN A 99 -12.59 12.51 14.17
C GLN A 99 -11.65 11.30 14.17
N ALA A 100 -12.08 10.17 14.73
CA ALA A 100 -11.28 8.94 14.73
C ALA A 100 -11.11 8.37 13.31
N VAL A 101 -12.17 8.40 12.49
CA VAL A 101 -12.14 8.00 11.08
C VAL A 101 -11.21 8.94 10.29
N LEU A 102 -11.36 10.26 10.42
CA LEU A 102 -10.50 11.23 9.75
C LEU A 102 -9.03 11.05 10.09
N LEU A 103 -8.72 10.85 11.38
CA LEU A 103 -7.36 10.61 11.84
C LEU A 103 -6.82 9.29 11.28
N ALA A 104 -7.62 8.23 11.29
CA ALA A 104 -7.23 6.93 10.74
C ALA A 104 -6.86 7.04 9.26
N SER A 105 -7.70 7.68 8.44
CA SER A 105 -7.48 7.83 7.00
C SER A 105 -6.31 8.77 6.67
N ALA A 106 -6.26 9.96 7.27
CA ALA A 106 -5.22 10.94 6.98
C ALA A 106 -3.87 10.50 7.57
N GLY A 107 -3.88 9.95 8.78
CA GLY A 107 -2.69 9.37 9.41
C GLY A 107 -2.15 8.19 8.62
N SER A 108 -3.03 7.31 8.12
CA SER A 108 -2.64 6.21 7.24
C SER A 108 -1.94 6.73 5.98
N PHE A 109 -2.57 7.67 5.26
CA PHE A 109 -1.96 8.30 4.09
C PHE A 109 -0.56 8.83 4.40
N ILE A 110 -0.40 9.62 5.48
CA ILE A 110 0.88 10.27 5.81
C ILE A 110 1.96 9.21 6.06
N ILE A 111 1.64 8.17 6.83
CA ILE A 111 2.59 7.10 7.14
C ILE A 111 3.02 6.37 5.86
N TRP A 112 2.06 5.98 5.00
CA TRP A 112 2.35 5.30 3.74
C TRP A 112 3.14 6.17 2.75
N TYR A 113 2.77 7.45 2.65
CA TYR A 113 3.43 8.42 1.77
C TYR A 113 4.90 8.63 2.17
N ILE A 114 5.19 8.69 3.48
CA ILE A 114 6.54 8.84 4.01
C ILE A 114 7.34 7.54 3.82
N HIS A 115 6.82 6.42 4.31
CA HIS A 115 7.54 5.16 4.25
C HIS A 115 6.59 3.96 4.13
N TRP A 116 6.57 3.34 2.96
CA TRP A 116 5.66 2.22 2.69
C TRP A 116 5.86 1.01 3.62
N GLY A 117 7.11 0.65 3.92
CA GLY A 117 7.42 -0.46 4.84
C GLY A 117 6.94 -0.23 6.28
N VAL A 118 6.90 1.03 6.73
CA VAL A 118 6.32 1.42 8.03
C VAL A 118 4.80 1.41 7.90
N GLY A 119 4.25 1.98 6.83
CA GLY A 119 2.82 2.01 6.52
C GLY A 119 2.15 0.64 6.58
N ALA A 120 2.82 -0.39 6.04
CA ALA A 120 2.35 -1.78 6.05
C ALA A 120 2.02 -2.32 7.45
N VAL A 121 2.67 -1.81 8.50
CA VAL A 121 2.54 -2.30 9.88
C VAL A 121 1.89 -1.24 10.78
N ALA A 122 2.43 -0.02 10.76
CA ALA A 122 2.04 1.07 11.66
C ALA A 122 0.58 1.49 11.51
N THR A 123 -0.02 1.38 10.33
CA THR A 123 -1.42 1.79 10.11
C THR A 123 -2.42 0.84 10.77
N GLY A 124 -2.11 -0.47 10.80
CA GLY A 124 -2.85 -1.44 11.62
C GLY A 124 -2.69 -1.15 13.11
N LEU A 125 -1.49 -0.81 13.57
CA LEU A 125 -1.24 -0.42 14.97
C LEU A 125 -1.99 0.87 15.33
N LEU A 126 -2.03 1.86 14.42
CA LEU A 126 -2.80 3.10 14.59
C LEU A 126 -4.30 2.79 14.77
N CYS A 127 -4.87 1.90 13.96
CA CYS A 127 -6.27 1.46 14.12
C CYS A 127 -6.54 0.88 15.52
N VAL A 128 -5.63 0.02 16.01
CA VAL A 128 -5.74 -0.60 17.33
C VAL A 128 -5.64 0.45 18.44
N GLU A 129 -4.69 1.39 18.34
CA GLU A 129 -4.54 2.45 19.33
C GLU A 129 -5.73 3.41 19.34
N ILE A 130 -6.26 3.80 18.17
CA ILE A 130 -7.48 4.63 18.07
C ILE A 130 -8.65 3.90 18.73
N THR A 131 -8.83 2.61 18.43
CA THR A 131 -9.88 1.78 19.03
C THR A 131 -9.79 1.77 20.56
N ARG A 132 -8.59 1.54 21.11
CA ARG A 132 -8.36 1.56 22.56
C ARG A 132 -8.68 2.91 23.18
N GLN A 133 -8.28 4.01 22.53
CA GLN A 133 -8.52 5.36 23.03
C GLN A 133 -10.00 5.75 22.97
N MET A 134 -10.73 5.30 21.94
CA MET A 134 -12.19 5.52 21.85
C MET A 134 -12.94 4.74 22.91
N ALA A 135 -12.55 3.49 23.16
CA ALA A 135 -13.12 2.67 24.23
C ALA A 135 -12.92 3.31 25.62
N LYS A 136 -11.71 3.83 25.91
CA LYS A 136 -11.43 4.57 27.17
C LYS A 136 -12.31 5.81 27.36
N LYS A 137 -12.77 6.42 26.27
CA LYS A 137 -13.64 7.60 26.26
C LYS A 137 -15.13 7.26 26.21
N GLY A 138 -15.50 5.98 26.18
CA GLY A 138 -16.89 5.54 26.05
C GLY A 138 -17.52 5.86 24.68
N VAL A 139 -16.70 6.11 23.65
CA VAL A 139 -17.19 6.42 22.30
C VAL A 139 -17.42 5.12 21.54
N LYS A 140 -18.67 4.89 21.09
CA LYS A 140 -19.00 3.77 20.21
C LYS A 140 -18.33 3.95 18.86
N ILE A 141 -17.82 2.86 18.28
CA ILE A 141 -17.15 2.87 16.98
C ILE A 141 -17.73 1.79 16.05
N HIS A 142 -17.73 2.06 14.76
CA HIS A 142 -17.92 1.03 13.74
C HIS A 142 -16.55 0.48 13.31
N TYR A 143 -16.07 -0.56 14.01
CA TYR A 143 -14.72 -1.11 13.82
C TYR A 143 -14.36 -1.46 12.36
N PRO A 144 -15.25 -2.06 11.54
CA PRO A 144 -14.93 -2.35 10.14
C PRO A 144 -14.63 -1.10 9.31
N LEU A 145 -15.32 0.02 9.57
CA LEU A 145 -15.06 1.28 8.88
C LEU A 145 -13.72 1.87 9.32
N LEU A 146 -13.41 1.79 10.61
CA LEU A 146 -12.13 2.27 11.12
C LEU A 146 -10.96 1.49 10.52
N VAL A 147 -11.08 0.15 10.41
CA VAL A 147 -10.10 -0.70 9.72
C VAL A 147 -9.96 -0.26 8.27
N ALA A 148 -11.08 -0.11 7.54
CA ALA A 148 -11.04 0.36 6.15
C ALA A 148 -10.33 1.72 6.03
N ALA A 149 -10.69 2.70 6.85
CA ALA A 149 -10.05 4.02 6.88
C ALA A 149 -8.54 3.93 7.16
N SER A 150 -8.11 3.08 8.10
CA SER A 150 -6.70 2.87 8.39
C SER A 150 -5.92 2.17 7.27
N TYR A 151 -6.55 1.38 6.40
CA TYR A 151 -5.85 0.69 5.29
C TYR A 151 -5.91 1.43 3.95
N LEU A 152 -6.89 2.32 3.76
CA LEU A 152 -7.07 3.06 2.49
C LEU A 152 -5.88 3.96 2.12
N GLY A 153 -5.06 4.37 3.08
CA GLY A 153 -3.82 5.12 2.81
C GLY A 153 -2.76 4.33 2.02
N SER A 154 -2.86 2.99 1.95
CA SER A 154 -1.92 2.16 1.17
C SER A 154 -1.91 2.47 -0.33
N GLY A 155 -3.01 2.98 -0.87
CA GLY A 155 -3.12 3.32 -2.29
C GLY A 155 -2.19 4.46 -2.75
N THR A 156 -1.52 5.15 -1.82
CA THR A 156 -0.71 6.34 -2.10
C THR A 156 0.78 6.07 -2.03
N TRP A 157 1.18 4.84 -1.70
CA TRP A 157 2.57 4.43 -1.49
C TRP A 157 3.47 4.64 -2.72
N HIS A 158 2.95 4.47 -3.94
CA HIS A 158 3.68 4.68 -5.18
C HIS A 158 3.91 6.17 -5.45
N ALA A 159 3.03 7.04 -4.97
CA ALA A 159 3.19 8.48 -5.09
C ALA A 159 4.09 9.06 -3.97
N GLY A 160 4.39 8.26 -2.95
CA GLY A 160 5.19 8.64 -1.79
C GLY A 160 6.69 8.76 -2.06
N ILE A 161 7.39 9.39 -1.11
CA ILE A 161 8.84 9.62 -1.18
C ILE A 161 9.67 8.33 -1.07
N SER A 162 9.05 7.24 -0.63
CA SER A 162 9.67 5.92 -0.48
C SER A 162 9.31 4.96 -1.63
N GLY A 163 8.70 5.44 -2.70
CA GLY A 163 8.26 4.63 -3.85
C GLY A 163 9.43 3.85 -4.47
N ALA A 164 9.41 2.52 -4.31
CA ALA A 164 10.53 1.66 -4.67
C ALA A 164 10.89 1.74 -6.17
N SER A 165 9.89 1.73 -7.04
CA SER A 165 10.07 1.86 -8.49
C SER A 165 10.65 3.22 -8.89
N GLN A 166 10.16 4.31 -8.30
CA GLN A 166 10.55 5.68 -8.60
C GLN A 166 11.99 5.95 -8.17
N LEU A 167 12.36 5.47 -6.97
CA LEU A 167 13.72 5.58 -6.46
C LEU A 167 14.69 4.70 -7.25
N LEU A 168 14.27 3.51 -7.68
CA LEU A 168 15.10 2.63 -8.48
C LEU A 168 15.45 3.27 -9.83
N VAL A 169 14.45 3.78 -10.57
CA VAL A 169 14.68 4.39 -11.89
C VAL A 169 15.45 5.72 -11.83
N ALA A 170 15.60 6.30 -10.64
CA ALA A 170 16.42 7.49 -10.43
C ALA A 170 17.92 7.17 -10.21
N THR A 171 18.32 5.89 -10.23
CA THR A 171 19.72 5.47 -10.06
C THR A 171 20.38 5.15 -11.40
N GLU A 172 21.68 5.42 -11.54
CA GLU A 172 22.41 5.14 -12.80
C GLU A 172 22.60 3.63 -13.07
N ASN A 173 22.41 2.78 -12.06
CA ASN A 173 22.72 1.35 -12.12
C ASN A 173 21.48 0.45 -12.14
N HIS A 174 20.30 0.99 -12.47
CA HIS A 174 19.10 0.15 -12.54
C HIS A 174 19.08 -0.71 -13.82
N PHE A 175 18.46 -1.89 -13.73
CA PHE A 175 18.46 -2.90 -14.81
C PHE A 175 17.77 -2.45 -16.12
N LEU A 176 17.00 -1.36 -16.10
CA LEU A 176 16.37 -0.76 -17.29
C LEU A 176 17.11 0.44 -17.90
N VAL A 177 18.30 0.80 -17.42
CA VAL A 177 18.90 2.11 -17.74
C VAL A 177 19.18 2.29 -19.23
N ASP A 178 19.56 1.21 -19.92
CA ASP A 178 19.80 1.24 -21.36
C ASP A 178 18.52 1.45 -22.19
N LEU A 179 17.34 1.15 -21.62
CA LEU A 179 16.05 1.26 -22.31
C LEU A 179 15.37 2.60 -22.04
N ILE A 180 15.37 3.05 -20.79
CA ILE A 180 14.59 4.22 -20.34
C ILE A 180 15.45 5.39 -19.86
N GLY A 181 16.77 5.21 -19.76
CA GLY A 181 17.67 6.17 -19.12
C GLY A 181 17.40 6.31 -17.62
N VAL A 182 18.05 7.29 -16.99
CA VAL A 182 17.79 7.66 -15.60
C VAL A 182 16.63 8.64 -15.55
N ILE A 183 15.58 8.30 -14.79
CA ILE A 183 14.42 9.17 -14.59
C ILE A 183 14.50 9.81 -13.20
N PRO A 184 14.85 11.10 -13.09
CA PRO A 184 15.02 11.75 -11.79
C PRO A 184 13.68 11.89 -11.05
N VAL A 185 13.76 11.99 -9.71
CA VAL A 185 12.58 12.12 -8.84
C VAL A 185 11.75 13.39 -9.10
N SER A 186 12.31 14.41 -9.75
CA SER A 186 11.59 15.60 -10.22
C SER A 186 10.56 15.30 -11.31
N GLN A 187 10.75 14.21 -12.06
CA GLN A 187 9.83 13.74 -13.11
C GLN A 187 8.86 12.66 -12.62
N THR A 188 9.05 12.15 -11.39
CA THR A 188 8.20 11.11 -10.81
C THR A 188 7.53 11.59 -9.52
N ILE A 189 8.20 11.45 -8.38
CA ILE A 189 7.67 11.75 -7.04
C ILE A 189 7.29 13.23 -6.92
N PHE A 190 8.19 14.12 -7.31
CA PHE A 190 8.02 15.57 -7.20
C PHE A 190 7.45 16.20 -8.47
N HIS A 191 6.99 15.39 -9.43
CA HIS A 191 6.28 15.92 -10.57
C HIS A 191 4.98 16.59 -10.10
N PRO A 192 4.63 17.81 -10.58
CA PRO A 192 3.46 18.54 -10.11
C PRO A 192 2.16 17.73 -10.14
N MET A 193 1.98 16.91 -11.18
CA MET A 193 0.82 16.01 -11.29
C MET A 193 0.74 15.01 -10.12
N ASN A 194 1.86 14.40 -9.74
CA ASN A 194 1.90 13.44 -8.64
C ASN A 194 1.64 14.11 -7.29
N ILE A 195 2.19 15.31 -7.08
CA ILE A 195 1.93 16.13 -5.90
C ILE A 195 0.44 16.46 -5.81
N VAL A 196 -0.17 16.94 -6.89
CA VAL A 196 -1.60 17.28 -6.93
C VAL A 196 -2.46 16.05 -6.63
N ILE A 197 -2.19 14.91 -7.27
CA ILE A 197 -2.93 13.65 -7.01
C ILE A 197 -2.79 13.22 -5.55
N SER A 198 -1.58 13.29 -4.99
CA SER A 198 -1.31 12.95 -3.60
C SER A 198 -2.08 13.85 -2.63
N LEU A 199 -2.10 15.16 -2.88
CA LEU A 199 -2.88 16.12 -2.09
C LEU A 199 -4.38 15.87 -2.21
N LEU A 200 -4.88 15.58 -3.41
CA LEU A 200 -6.28 15.21 -3.62
C LEU A 200 -6.63 13.94 -2.86
N GLN A 201 -5.79 12.91 -2.87
CA GLN A 201 -6.01 11.69 -2.09
C GLN A 201 -6.00 11.97 -0.58
N LEU A 202 -5.08 12.79 -0.08
CA LEU A 202 -5.02 13.20 1.32
C LEU A 202 -6.29 13.93 1.77
N ILE A 203 -7.00 14.61 0.87
CA ILE A 203 -8.24 15.35 1.18
C ILE A 203 -9.47 14.46 0.95
N ILE A 204 -9.57 13.82 -0.22
CA ILE A 204 -10.75 13.07 -0.65
C ILE A 204 -10.94 11.81 0.18
N ILE A 205 -9.88 11.04 0.46
CA ILE A 205 -10.01 9.77 1.20
C ILE A 205 -10.61 10.01 2.61
N PRO A 206 -10.10 10.96 3.42
CA PRO A 206 -10.73 11.26 4.70
C PRO A 206 -12.18 11.76 4.58
N ILE A 207 -12.48 12.60 3.60
CA ILE A 207 -13.85 13.10 3.39
C ILE A 207 -14.80 11.95 3.07
N VAL A 208 -14.45 11.11 2.10
CA VAL A 208 -15.28 9.98 1.68
C VAL A 208 -15.48 9.00 2.84
N THR A 209 -14.40 8.63 3.55
CA THR A 209 -14.51 7.69 4.68
C THR A 209 -15.33 8.27 5.84
N TYR A 210 -15.27 9.58 6.08
CA TYR A 210 -16.14 10.24 7.05
C TYR A 210 -17.62 10.15 6.66
N PHE A 211 -17.96 10.35 5.39
CA PHE A 211 -19.33 10.20 4.90
C PHE A 211 -19.81 8.74 4.83
N MET A 212 -18.93 7.76 5.02
CA MET A 212 -19.27 6.34 5.13
C MET A 212 -19.64 5.92 6.57
N ILE A 213 -19.59 6.84 7.54
CA ILE A 213 -20.00 6.56 8.92
C ILE A 213 -21.47 6.12 8.92
N PRO A 214 -21.80 4.91 9.40
CA PRO A 214 -23.17 4.45 9.43
C PRO A 214 -23.98 5.23 10.46
N ASP A 215 -25.25 5.47 10.14
CA ASP A 215 -26.20 6.04 11.09
C ASP A 215 -26.33 5.13 12.32
N GLU A 216 -26.39 5.74 13.51
CA GLU A 216 -26.63 5.01 14.76
C GLU A 216 -27.98 4.29 14.68
N LYS A 217 -27.95 2.96 14.72
CA LYS A 217 -29.11 2.11 15.02
C LYS A 217 -28.98 1.55 16.42
#